data_AF-A0A6G1REI4-F1
#
_entry.id   AF-A0A6G1REI4-F1
#
_cell.length_a   1.000
_cell.length_b   1.000
_cell.length_c   1.000
_cell.angle_alpha   90.00
_cell.angle_beta   90.00
_cell.angle_gamma   90.00
#
_symmetry.space_group_name_H-M   'P 1'
#
loop_
_entity.id
_entity.type
_entity.pdbx_description
1 polymer ?
#
loop_
_entity_poly.entity_id
_entity_poly.type
_entity_poly.pdbx_seq_one_letter_code
_entity_poly.pdbx_strand_id
1 'polypeptide(L)'
;KLVARKVCVAFKQTVCGFDLLRANGHSFVCDVNGFSFVKNSMKYYDDCAKILGNIIMRELAPQLHIPWSIPTEAEDIPIVPTTSGTMMELRCVIAVIRHGDRTPKQKMK
;
A
#
# COMPACT_ATOMS: atom_id res chain seq x y z
N LYS A 1 3.24 8.16 7.20
CA LYS A 1 2.96 8.08 5.73
C LYS A 1 4.13 8.49 4.83
N LEU A 2 5.06 9.36 5.29
CA LEU A 2 6.16 9.86 4.46
C LEU A 2 7.10 8.77 3.90
N VAL A 3 7.45 7.76 4.71
CA VAL A 3 8.34 6.65 4.28
C VAL A 3 7.73 5.87 3.12
N ALA A 4 6.44 5.50 3.21
CA ALA A 4 5.75 4.79 2.13
C ALA A 4 5.77 5.56 0.81
N ARG A 5 5.48 6.88 0.85
CA ARG A 5 5.56 7.73 -0.35
C ARG A 5 6.98 7.74 -0.93
N LYS A 6 8.01 7.87 -0.09
CA LYS A 6 9.40 7.86 -0.53
C LYS A 6 9.76 6.53 -1.21
N VAL A 7 9.35 5.40 -0.65
CA VAL A 7 9.59 4.07 -1.23
C VAL A 7 8.91 3.94 -2.59
N CYS A 8 7.60 4.20 -2.70
CA CYS A 8 6.88 4.11 -3.98
C CYS A 8 7.52 4.97 -5.09
N VAL A 9 7.90 6.21 -4.74
CA VAL A 9 8.52 7.16 -5.70
C VAL A 9 9.93 6.71 -6.08
N ALA A 10 10.77 6.33 -5.10
CA ALA A 10 12.16 5.95 -5.34
C ALA A 10 12.27 4.68 -6.21
N PHE A 11 11.41 3.69 -5.94
CA PHE A 11 11.40 2.42 -6.68
C PHE A 11 10.51 2.45 -7.92
N LYS A 12 9.82 3.56 -8.19
CA LYS A 12 8.89 3.72 -9.32
C LYS A 12 7.82 2.63 -9.37
N GLN A 13 7.33 2.22 -8.21
CA GLN A 13 6.34 1.16 -8.06
C GLN A 13 5.09 1.71 -7.38
N THR A 14 4.03 1.88 -8.17
CA THR A 14 2.71 2.39 -7.72
C THR A 14 2.11 1.49 -6.64
N VAL A 15 2.23 0.17 -6.82
CA VAL A 15 1.91 -0.85 -5.81
C VAL A 15 3.23 -1.41 -5.29
N CYS A 16 3.54 -1.14 -4.02
CA CYS A 16 4.83 -1.51 -3.44
C CYS A 16 4.67 -2.00 -1.99
N GLY A 17 5.15 -3.21 -1.72
CA GLY A 17 5.34 -3.75 -0.38
C GLY A 17 6.76 -3.49 0.11
N PHE A 18 6.90 -3.18 1.40
CA PHE A 18 8.18 -3.01 2.09
C PHE A 18 7.98 -3.24 3.58
N ASP A 19 9.04 -3.65 4.26
CA ASP A 19 9.01 -3.99 5.68
C ASP A 19 9.65 -2.89 6.52
N LEU A 20 9.07 -2.64 7.69
CA LEU A 20 9.52 -1.63 8.64
C LEU A 20 9.93 -2.29 9.97
N LEU A 21 11.15 -2.03 10.40
CA LEU A 21 11.58 -2.23 11.78
C LEU A 21 11.26 -0.99 12.60
N ARG A 22 10.58 -1.16 13.73
CA ARG A 22 10.35 -0.09 14.69
C ARG A 22 11.24 -0.30 15.90
N ALA A 23 12.21 0.58 16.08
CA ALA A 23 13.19 0.49 17.15
C ALA A 23 13.51 1.89 17.68
N ASN A 24 13.60 2.04 19.01
CA ASN A 24 13.99 3.27 19.68
C ASN A 24 13.17 4.50 19.27
N GLY A 25 11.86 4.34 19.05
CA GLY A 25 10.99 5.44 18.60
C GLY A 25 11.13 5.82 17.12
N HIS A 26 11.93 5.08 16.35
CA HIS A 26 12.15 5.30 14.93
C HIS A 26 11.57 4.15 14.08
N SER A 27 11.40 4.39 12.79
CA SER A 27 10.97 3.39 11.80
C SER A 27 12.00 3.31 10.67
N PHE A 28 12.55 2.12 10.44
CA PHE A 28 13.58 1.84 9.45
C PHE A 28 13.02 0.88 8.41
N VAL A 29 13.23 1.16 7.13
CA VAL A 29 12.92 0.20 6.06
C VAL A 29 14.03 -0.86 6.05
N CYS A 30 13.67 -2.12 6.21
CA CYS A 30 14.64 -3.23 6.19
C CYS A 30 14.54 -4.09 4.93
N ASP A 31 13.40 -4.05 4.23
CA ASP A 31 13.20 -4.81 2.99
C ASP A 31 12.22 -4.07 2.06
N VAL A 32 12.42 -4.18 0.74
CA VAL A 32 11.54 -3.63 -0.30
C VAL A 32 11.22 -4.71 -1.31
N ASN A 33 9.99 -5.21 -1.26
CA ASN A 33 9.51 -6.37 -2.01
C ASN A 33 8.99 -6.02 -3.42
N GLY A 34 8.70 -4.74 -3.66
CA GLY A 34 8.03 -4.28 -4.87
C GLY A 34 6.58 -4.71 -4.97
N PHE A 35 6.12 -5.16 -6.14
CA PHE A 35 4.69 -5.39 -6.37
C PHE A 35 4.11 -6.45 -5.42
N SER A 36 3.20 -6.03 -4.55
CA SER A 36 2.57 -6.90 -3.55
C SER A 36 1.18 -6.38 -3.17
N PHE A 37 0.19 -7.28 -3.10
CA PHE A 37 -1.17 -6.98 -2.67
C PHE A 37 -1.47 -7.52 -1.27
N VAL A 38 -2.31 -6.79 -0.53
CA VAL A 38 -2.88 -7.27 0.73
C VAL A 38 -3.87 -8.40 0.42
N LYS A 39 -3.85 -9.44 1.24
CA LYS A 39 -4.71 -10.62 1.07
C LYS A 39 -5.88 -10.57 2.06
N ASN A 40 -7.02 -11.15 1.67
CA ASN A 40 -8.20 -11.35 2.52
C ASN A 40 -8.79 -10.06 3.11
N SER A 41 -8.63 -8.93 2.41
CA SER A 41 -9.20 -7.65 2.82
C SER A 41 -10.03 -7.09 1.67
N MET A 42 -11.36 -7.24 1.77
CA MET A 42 -12.26 -6.72 0.73
C MET A 42 -12.11 -5.20 0.59
N LYS A 43 -12.00 -4.51 1.72
CA LYS A 43 -11.73 -3.06 1.74
C LYS A 43 -10.46 -2.70 0.95
N TYR A 44 -9.38 -3.46 1.12
CA TYR A 44 -8.17 -3.20 0.35
C TYR A 44 -8.39 -3.40 -1.15
N TYR A 45 -9.12 -4.44 -1.54
CA TYR A 45 -9.42 -4.69 -2.95
C TYR A 45 -10.22 -3.54 -3.55
N ASP A 46 -11.26 -3.09 -2.85
CA ASP A 46 -12.08 -1.95 -3.29
C ASP A 46 -11.25 -0.67 -3.39
N ASP A 47 -10.49 -0.34 -2.35
CA ASP A 47 -9.66 0.87 -2.30
C ASP A 47 -8.56 0.83 -3.38
N CYS A 48 -7.85 -0.30 -3.52
CA CYS A 48 -6.76 -0.46 -4.46
C CYS A 48 -7.26 -0.39 -5.90
N ALA A 49 -8.36 -1.09 -6.22
CA ALA A 49 -8.97 -1.04 -7.54
C ALA A 49 -9.44 0.37 -7.89
N LYS A 50 -10.07 1.08 -6.94
CA LYS A 50 -10.49 2.48 -7.12
C LYS A 50 -9.30 3.40 -7.37
N ILE A 51 -8.23 3.28 -6.59
CA ILE A 51 -7.01 4.09 -6.74
C ILE A 51 -6.33 3.82 -8.09
N LEU A 52 -6.13 2.55 -8.45
CA LEU A 52 -5.50 2.17 -9.72
C LEU A 52 -6.36 2.61 -10.91
N GLY A 53 -7.67 2.39 -10.84
CA GLY A 53 -8.63 2.85 -11.85
C GLY A 53 -8.55 4.36 -12.04
N ASN A 54 -8.52 5.14 -10.95
CA ASN A 54 -8.37 6.59 -11.02
C ASN A 54 -7.03 7.03 -11.63
N ILE A 55 -5.93 6.35 -11.30
CA ILE A 55 -4.61 6.64 -11.90
C ILE A 55 -4.64 6.40 -13.41
N ILE A 56 -5.18 5.26 -13.84
CA ILE A 56 -5.30 4.89 -15.26
C ILE A 56 -6.20 5.89 -15.99
N MET A 57 -7.37 6.20 -15.45
CA MET A 57 -8.31 7.13 -16.07
C MET A 57 -7.75 8.54 -16.14
N ARG A 58 -7.02 8.99 -15.11
CA ARG A 58 -6.36 10.31 -15.14
C ARG A 58 -5.36 10.43 -16.28
N GLU A 59 -4.64 9.36 -16.60
CA GLU A 59 -3.64 9.34 -17.67
C GLU A 59 -4.26 9.12 -19.06
N LEU A 60 -5.16 8.15 -19.18
CA LEU A 60 -5.65 7.67 -20.47
C LEU A 60 -6.94 8.36 -20.94
N ALA A 61 -7.80 8.85 -20.05
CA ALA A 61 -9.08 9.44 -20.45
C ALA A 61 -8.94 10.62 -21.42
N PRO A 62 -7.99 11.56 -21.24
CA PRO A 62 -7.77 12.64 -22.21
C PRO A 62 -7.34 12.12 -23.58
N GLN A 63 -6.49 11.08 -23.62
CA GLN A 63 -5.96 10.50 -24.86
C GLN A 63 -7.04 9.73 -25.63
N LEU A 64 -7.92 9.06 -24.89
CA LEU A 64 -9.01 8.25 -25.44
C LEU A 64 -10.32 9.03 -25.60
N HIS A 65 -10.32 10.34 -25.34
CA HIS A 65 -11.51 11.21 -25.38
C HIS A 65 -12.66 10.69 -24.50
N ILE A 66 -12.33 10.03 -23.39
CA ILE A 66 -13.32 9.53 -22.44
C ILE A 66 -13.67 10.69 -21.49
N PRO A 67 -14.96 11.05 -21.35
CA PRO A 67 -15.38 12.04 -20.36
C PRO A 67 -15.10 11.49 -18.94
N TRP A 68 -14.12 12.08 -18.26
CA TRP A 68 -13.73 11.69 -16.91
C TRP A 68 -13.46 12.93 -16.07
N SER A 69 -14.18 13.06 -14.96
CA SER A 69 -13.94 14.09 -13.95
C SER A 69 -13.02 13.54 -12.87
N ILE A 70 -11.98 14.28 -12.53
CA ILE A 70 -11.05 13.92 -11.45
C ILE A 70 -11.84 13.84 -10.13
N PRO A 71 -11.90 12.69 -9.44
CA PRO A 71 -12.51 12.61 -8.13
C PRO A 71 -11.69 13.42 -7.13
N THR A 72 -12.28 14.46 -6.54
CA THR A 72 -11.63 15.41 -5.62
C THR A 72 -11.15 14.80 -4.30
N GLU A 73 -11.56 13.57 -3.95
CA GLU A 73 -11.40 13.03 -2.58
C GLU A 73 -10.08 12.29 -2.30
N ALA A 74 -9.22 12.02 -3.28
CA ALA A 74 -8.09 11.10 -3.09
C ALA A 74 -6.72 11.75 -2.86
N GLU A 75 -6.57 13.06 -3.10
CA GLU A 75 -5.22 13.66 -3.21
C GLU A 75 -4.71 14.31 -1.92
N ASP A 76 -5.61 14.71 -1.01
CA ASP A 76 -5.24 15.42 0.23
C ASP A 76 -5.54 14.61 1.49
N ILE A 77 -5.04 13.38 1.60
CA ILE A 77 -4.93 12.79 2.94
C ILE A 77 -3.70 13.43 3.61
N PRO A 78 -3.86 14.34 4.58
CA PRO A 78 -2.73 15.04 5.17
C PRO A 78 -1.67 14.05 5.64
N ILE A 79 -0.42 14.32 5.28
CA ILE A 79 0.74 13.52 5.70
C ILE A 79 0.97 13.83 7.18
N VAL A 80 0.24 13.15 8.05
CA VAL A 80 0.45 13.23 9.49
C VAL A 80 1.77 12.50 9.82
N PRO A 81 2.68 13.11 10.60
CA PRO A 81 3.77 12.39 11.24
C PRO A 81 3.19 11.22 12.03
N THR A 82 3.80 10.05 11.93
CA THR A 82 3.42 8.91 12.77
C THR A 82 3.73 9.32 14.21
N THR A 83 2.71 9.52 15.05
CA THR A 83 2.88 9.99 16.43
C THR A 83 3.59 8.94 17.28
N SER A 84 4.54 9.38 18.10
CA SER A 84 5.20 8.57 19.14
C SER A 84 4.50 8.82 20.49
N GLY A 85 3.56 7.95 20.88
CA GLY A 85 2.80 7.98 22.16
C GLY A 85 1.72 9.07 22.22
N THR A 86 0.69 9.09 23.09
CA THR A 86 0.04 8.14 24.02
C THR A 86 -1.47 8.20 23.72
N MET A 87 -2.17 7.06 23.80
CA MET A 87 -3.48 6.75 23.19
C MET A 87 -3.45 6.62 21.66
N MET A 88 -3.27 5.37 21.22
CA MET A 88 -3.51 4.98 19.84
C MET A 88 -4.97 4.56 19.70
N GLU A 89 -5.73 5.28 18.87
CA GLU A 89 -7.04 4.83 18.40
C GLU A 89 -6.81 3.85 17.24
N LEU A 90 -7.37 2.64 17.34
CA LEU A 90 -7.30 1.62 16.30
C LEU A 90 -8.10 2.08 15.07
N ARG A 91 -7.44 2.73 14.12
CA ARG A 91 -8.09 3.20 12.87
C ARG A 91 -8.30 2.07 11.85
N CYS A 92 -7.42 1.08 11.84
CA CYS A 92 -7.62 -0.14 11.07
C CYS A 92 -6.81 -1.29 11.67
N VAL A 93 -7.38 -2.50 11.58
CA VAL A 93 -6.67 -3.74 11.88
C VAL A 93 -5.92 -4.16 10.62
N ILE A 94 -4.59 -4.10 10.67
CA ILE A 94 -3.74 -4.74 9.67
C ILE A 94 -3.47 -6.15 10.21
N ALA A 95 -4.19 -7.13 9.67
CA ALA A 95 -4.02 -8.53 10.05
C ALA A 95 -2.93 -9.17 9.19
N VAL A 96 -1.83 -9.53 9.83
CA VAL A 96 -0.79 -10.39 9.24
C VAL A 96 -1.11 -11.82 9.65
N ILE A 97 -1.68 -12.59 8.72
CA ILE A 97 -1.86 -14.03 8.90
C ILE A 97 -0.85 -14.74 8.00
N ARG A 98 0.12 -15.41 8.64
CA ARG A 98 0.89 -16.46 7.98
C ARG A 98 -0.01 -17.69 7.87
N HIS A 99 -0.18 -18.24 6.68
CA HIS A 99 -0.26 -19.69 6.59
C HIS A 99 1.19 -20.14 6.50
N GLY A 100 1.62 -20.98 7.44
CA GLY A 100 2.96 -21.57 7.39
C GLY A 100 3.22 -22.15 6.01
N ASP A 101 4.29 -21.64 5.40
CA ASP A 101 5.07 -22.16 4.29
C ASP A 101 4.32 -22.72 3.07
N ARG A 102 4.48 -22.09 1.91
CA ARG A 102 4.23 -22.74 0.61
C ARG A 102 5.35 -22.47 -0.38
N THR A 103 6.52 -22.99 -0.03
CA THR A 103 7.35 -23.67 -1.04
C THR A 103 6.74 -25.06 -1.30
N PRO A 104 6.61 -25.57 -2.53
CA PRO A 104 6.23 -26.97 -2.73
C PRO A 104 7.25 -27.86 -2.03
N LYS A 105 6.82 -28.63 -1.01
CA LYS A 105 7.67 -29.70 -0.46
C LYS A 105 7.97 -30.68 -1.61
N GLN A 106 9.24 -30.86 -1.95
CA GLN A 106 9.67 -32.02 -2.72
C GLN A 106 9.28 -33.29 -1.95
N LYS A 107 8.14 -33.90 -2.28
CA LYS A 107 7.81 -35.25 -1.84
C LYS A 107 8.47 -36.21 -2.82
N MET A 108 9.55 -36.86 -2.41
CA MET A 108 9.95 -38.09 -3.09
C MET A 108 8.80 -39.09 -2.95
N LYS A 109 8.46 -39.73 -4.07
CA LYS A 109 7.49 -40.83 -4.11
C LYS A 109 8.05 -42.03 -3.35
#